data_AF-A0A955LU37-F1
#
_entry.id   AF-A0A955LU37-F1
#
_cell.length_a   1.000
_cell.length_b   1.000
_cell.length_c   1.000
_cell.angle_alpha   90.00
_cell.angle_beta   90.00
_cell.angle_gamma   90.00
#
_symmetry.space_group_name_H-M   'P 1'
#
loop_
_entity.id
_entity.type
_entity.pdbx_description
1 polymer ?
#
loop_
_entity_poly.entity_id
_entity_poly.type
_entity_poly.pdbx_seq_one_letter_code
_entity_poly.pdbx_strand_id
1 'polypeptide(L)'
;QTKGVTGSELLKLLEKRLDNVVYRSGLATTRAHARQMVSHGAITVDGRKVNIPSYQVSLNQVIKCKVKPERAKVIQETYEKVKNTVAHDWLEVDAKQLSSTIKRLPEREDVNFPVEEQLIVELYSK
;
A
#
# COMPACT_ATOMS: atom_id res chain seq x y z
N GLN A 1 5.77 -14.75 18.67
CA GLN A 1 6.80 -15.01 17.65
C GLN A 1 6.10 -15.41 16.37
N THR A 2 6.32 -14.68 15.29
CA THR A 2 5.82 -15.01 13.95
C THR A 2 6.57 -16.26 13.45
N LYS A 3 5.83 -17.29 13.03
CA LYS A 3 6.37 -18.61 12.65
C LYS A 3 6.81 -18.66 11.18
N GLY A 4 7.74 -17.80 10.76
CA GLY A 4 8.17 -17.72 9.35
C GLY A 4 9.62 -17.26 9.16
N VAL A 5 10.11 -17.33 7.92
CA VAL A 5 11.44 -16.81 7.54
C VAL A 5 11.47 -15.31 7.81
N THR A 6 12.36 -14.86 8.70
CA THR A 6 12.43 -13.48 9.20
C THR A 6 12.47 -12.43 8.10
N GLY A 7 13.24 -12.67 7.03
CA GLY A 7 13.34 -11.76 5.88
C GLY A 7 12.02 -11.60 5.12
N SER A 8 11.31 -12.70 4.87
CA SER A 8 9.99 -12.67 4.22
C SER A 8 8.95 -11.93 5.07
N GLU A 9 8.98 -12.09 6.40
CA GLU A 9 8.07 -11.41 7.31
C GLU A 9 8.34 -9.90 7.38
N LEU A 10 9.61 -9.50 7.36
CA LEU A 10 10.00 -8.10 7.26
C LEU A 10 9.39 -7.43 6.01
N LEU A 11 9.50 -8.07 4.85
CA LEU A 11 8.94 -7.56 3.60
C LEU A 11 7.41 -7.48 3.65
N LYS A 12 6.75 -8.49 4.21
CA LYS A 12 5.29 -8.47 4.44
C LYS A 12 4.86 -7.27 5.27
N LEU A 13 5.56 -6.99 6.38
CA LEU A 13 5.27 -5.86 7.25
C LEU A 13 5.49 -4.51 6.58
N LEU A 14 6.49 -4.41 5.70
CA LEU A 14 6.76 -3.21 4.93
C LEU A 14 5.70 -2.97 3.86
N GLU A 15 5.27 -4.01 3.15
CA GLU A 15 4.24 -3.88 2.11
C GLU A 15 2.86 -3.52 2.68
N LYS A 16 2.55 -4.00 3.89
CA LYS A 16 1.28 -3.75 4.59
C LYS A 16 1.13 -2.35 5.20
N ARG A 17 2.15 -1.50 5.13
CA ARG A 17 2.04 -0.12 5.62
C ARG A 17 1.02 0.66 4.77
N LEU A 18 0.17 1.46 5.42
CA LEU A 18 -0.89 2.21 4.75
C LEU A 18 -0.37 3.14 3.65
N ASP A 19 0.74 3.85 3.89
CA ASP A 19 1.36 4.69 2.85
C ASP A 19 1.80 3.88 1.63
N ASN A 20 2.37 2.71 1.87
CA ASN A 20 2.79 1.82 0.79
C ASN A 20 1.60 1.20 0.06
N VAL A 21 0.55 0.76 0.75
CA VAL A 21 -0.67 0.23 0.11
C VAL A 21 -1.33 1.29 -0.79
N VAL A 22 -1.42 2.55 -0.33
CA VAL A 22 -1.99 3.66 -1.13
C VAL A 22 -1.15 3.96 -2.39
N TYR A 23 0.17 3.80 -2.30
CA TYR A 23 1.05 3.90 -3.46
C TYR A 23 0.89 2.71 -4.40
N ARG A 24 0.90 1.49 -3.87
CA ARG A 24 0.71 0.23 -4.60
C ARG A 24 -0.66 0.09 -5.24
N SER A 25 -1.67 0.79 -4.74
CA SER A 25 -3.01 0.85 -5.34
C SER A 25 -3.12 1.90 -6.45
N GLY A 26 -2.06 2.69 -6.72
CA GLY A 26 -2.06 3.71 -7.77
C GLY A 26 -2.91 4.94 -7.45
N LEU A 27 -3.38 5.08 -6.21
CA LEU A 27 -4.10 6.27 -5.74
C LEU A 27 -3.17 7.47 -5.54
N ALA A 28 -1.87 7.21 -5.46
CA ALA A 28 -0.81 8.21 -5.36
C ALA A 28 0.30 7.91 -6.37
N THR A 29 0.89 8.98 -6.92
CA THR A 29 1.97 8.91 -7.92
C THR A 29 3.31 8.48 -7.36
N THR A 30 3.61 8.84 -6.10
CA THR A 30 4.88 8.53 -5.44
C THR A 30 4.64 8.11 -3.99
N ARG A 31 5.59 7.39 -3.39
CA ARG A 31 5.54 7.02 -1.96
C ARG A 31 5.44 8.24 -1.05
N ALA A 32 6.16 9.33 -1.38
CA ALA A 32 6.11 10.57 -0.62
C ALA A 32 4.73 11.23 -0.71
N HIS A 33 4.11 11.24 -1.90
CA HIS A 33 2.76 11.75 -2.09
C HIS A 33 1.73 10.90 -1.33
N ALA A 34 1.84 9.56 -1.38
CA ALA A 34 0.97 8.66 -0.61
C ALA A 34 1.05 8.95 0.89
N ARG A 35 2.27 9.10 1.42
CA ARG A 35 2.51 9.46 2.83
C ARG A 35 1.87 10.80 3.18
N GLN A 36 1.99 11.81 2.31
CA GLN A 36 1.36 13.12 2.52
C GLN A 36 -0.17 13.02 2.56
N MET A 37 -0.77 12.25 1.63
CA MET A 37 -2.22 12.02 1.60
C MET A 37 -2.72 11.37 2.88
N VAL A 38 -2.00 10.35 3.38
CA VAL A 38 -2.33 9.71 4.65
C VAL A 38 -2.19 10.72 5.79
N SER A 39 -1.05 11.39 5.94
CA SER A 39 -0.81 12.34 7.05
C SER A 39 -1.82 13.49 7.08
N HIS A 40 -2.25 13.99 5.91
CA HIS A 40 -3.27 15.04 5.80
C HIS A 40 -4.69 14.50 6.07
N GLY A 41 -4.85 13.18 6.25
CA GLY A 41 -6.11 12.54 6.58
C GLY A 41 -7.07 12.44 5.40
N ALA A 42 -6.54 12.36 4.18
CA ALA A 42 -7.33 12.09 2.99
C ALA A 42 -7.75 10.62 2.89
N ILE A 43 -7.20 9.73 3.74
CA ILE A 43 -7.45 8.30 3.69
C ILE A 43 -8.36 7.86 4.84
N THR A 44 -9.25 6.94 4.52
CA THR A 44 -10.09 6.23 5.47
C THR A 44 -9.88 4.73 5.33
N VAL A 45 -9.87 4.00 6.44
CA VAL A 45 -9.81 2.54 6.50
C VAL A 45 -11.09 2.07 7.19
N ASP A 46 -11.88 1.23 6.52
CA ASP A 46 -13.18 0.75 7.01
C ASP A 46 -14.10 1.88 7.47
N GLY A 47 -14.08 3.01 6.74
CA GLY A 47 -14.86 4.22 7.03
C GLY A 47 -14.30 5.12 8.14
N ARG A 48 -13.24 4.71 8.85
CA ARG A 48 -12.57 5.52 9.88
C ARG A 48 -11.41 6.31 9.28
N LYS A 49 -11.28 7.59 9.65
CA LYS A 49 -10.15 8.41 9.22
C LYS A 49 -8.85 7.91 9.87
N VAL A 50 -7.85 7.57 9.06
CA VAL A 50 -6.54 7.13 9.53
C VAL A 50 -5.47 8.04 8.93
N ASN A 51 -4.70 8.69 9.79
CA ASN A 51 -3.64 9.63 9.42
C ASN A 51 -2.23 9.15 9.78
N ILE A 52 -2.08 7.86 10.05
CA ILE A 52 -0.82 7.24 10.44
C ILE A 52 -0.26 6.46 9.24
N PRO A 53 0.81 6.93 8.58
CA PRO A 53 1.41 6.25 7.42
C PRO A 53 1.87 4.82 7.71
N SER A 54 2.35 4.57 8.93
CA SER A 54 2.80 3.26 9.40
C SER A 54 1.67 2.35 9.87
N TYR A 55 0.41 2.72 9.69
CA TYR A 55 -0.73 1.87 10.01
C TYR A 55 -0.62 0.55 9.25
N GLN A 56 -0.80 -0.56 9.96
CA GLN A 56 -0.72 -1.90 9.39
C GLN A 56 -2.09 -2.32 8.88
N VAL A 57 -2.22 -2.39 7.56
CA VAL A 57 -3.47 -2.79 6.92
C VAL A 57 -3.60 -4.31 6.99
N SER A 58 -4.76 -4.77 7.42
CA SER A 58 -5.13 -6.18 7.52
C SER A 58 -5.85 -6.66 6.27
N LEU A 59 -5.93 -7.97 6.12
CA LEU A 59 -6.69 -8.62 5.04
C LEU A 59 -8.14 -8.11 5.03
N ASN A 60 -8.71 -7.91 3.84
CA ASN A 60 -10.09 -7.48 3.60
C ASN A 60 -10.45 -6.07 4.10
N GLN A 61 -9.51 -5.29 4.63
CA GLN A 61 -9.78 -3.90 4.98
C GLN A 61 -9.94 -3.06 3.72
N VAL A 62 -10.93 -2.18 3.73
CA VAL A 62 -11.25 -1.28 2.62
C VAL A 62 -10.63 0.07 2.90
N ILE A 63 -9.65 0.43 2.07
CA ILE A 63 -9.00 1.74 2.08
C ILE A 63 -9.71 2.61 1.06
N LYS A 64 -10.15 3.81 1.47
CA LYS A 64 -10.82 4.76 0.57
C LYS A 64 -10.19 6.13 0.68
N CYS A 65 -9.97 6.75 -0.48
CA CYS A 65 -9.48 8.12 -0.59
C CYS A 65 -10.66 9.11 -0.63
N LYS A 66 -10.71 10.01 0.35
CA LYS A 66 -11.70 11.09 0.45
C LYS A 66 -11.03 12.41 0.11
N VAL A 67 -11.19 12.83 -1.14
CA VAL A 67 -10.67 14.10 -1.67
C VAL A 67 -11.77 14.90 -2.37
N LYS A 68 -11.49 16.19 -2.62
CA LYS A 68 -12.37 17.05 -3.43
C LYS A 68 -12.54 16.46 -4.85
N PRO A 69 -13.70 16.67 -5.49
CA PRO A 69 -14.01 16.07 -6.80
C PRO A 69 -13.00 16.46 -7.90
N GLU A 70 -12.46 17.67 -7.85
CA GLU A 70 -11.40 18.11 -8.78
C GLU A 70 -10.15 17.23 -8.70
N ARG A 71 -9.70 16.93 -7.46
CA ARG A 71 -8.54 16.05 -7.24
C ARG A 71 -8.87 14.59 -7.51
N ALA A 72 -10.12 14.18 -7.27
CA ALA A 72 -10.58 12.82 -7.57
C ALA A 72 -10.43 12.51 -9.06
N LYS A 73 -10.81 13.45 -9.95
CA LYS A 73 -10.63 13.30 -11.40
C LYS A 73 -9.16 13.14 -11.79
N VAL A 74 -8.27 13.97 -11.22
CA VAL A 74 -6.83 13.87 -11.48
C VAL A 74 -6.28 12.50 -11.05
N ILE A 75 -6.70 11.98 -9.90
CA ILE A 75 -6.28 10.66 -9.43
C ILE A 75 -6.82 9.56 -10.36
N GLN A 76 -8.07 9.66 -10.82
CA GLN A 76 -8.66 8.70 -11.77
C GLN A 76 -7.91 8.68 -13.10
N GLU A 77 -7.67 9.84 -13.70
CA GLU A 77 -6.91 9.97 -14.95
C GLU A 77 -5.47 9.45 -14.81
N THR A 78 -4.85 9.69 -13.64
CA THR A 78 -3.52 9.18 -13.35
C THR A 78 -3.54 7.66 -13.23
N TYR A 79 -4.51 7.12 -12.48
CA TYR A 79 -4.69 5.69 -12.30
C TYR A 79 -4.87 4.96 -13.64
N GLU A 80 -5.67 5.51 -14.56
CA GLU A 80 -5.87 4.92 -15.88
C GLU A 80 -4.56 4.78 -16.67
N LYS A 81 -3.63 5.74 -16.52
CA LYS A 81 -2.31 5.69 -17.16
C LYS A 81 -1.40 4.63 -16.55
N VAL A 82 -1.51 4.38 -15.25
CA VAL A 82 -0.64 3.45 -14.52
C VAL A 82 -1.27 2.08 -14.24
N LYS A 83 -2.54 1.85 -14.62
CA LYS A 83 -3.29 0.63 -14.27
C LYS A 83 -2.55 -0.66 -14.62
N ASN A 84 -1.83 -0.67 -15.75
CA ASN A 84 -1.11 -1.85 -16.24
C ASN A 84 0.19 -2.11 -15.46
N THR A 85 0.79 -1.07 -14.87
CA THR A 85 2.04 -1.15 -14.10
C THR A 85 1.77 -1.43 -12.62
N VAL A 86 0.57 -1.07 -12.14
CA VAL A 86 0.20 -1.05 -10.72
C VAL A 86 -0.76 -2.18 -10.36
N ALA A 87 -1.15 -3.03 -11.32
CA ALA A 87 -1.89 -4.26 -11.06
C ALA A 87 -1.02 -5.24 -10.26
N HIS A 88 -1.37 -5.43 -8.99
CA HIS A 88 -0.76 -6.45 -8.13
C HIS A 88 -1.87 -7.45 -7.74
N ASP A 89 -1.57 -8.74 -7.81
CA ASP A 89 -2.57 -9.80 -7.57
C ASP A 89 -3.16 -9.79 -6.15
N TRP A 90 -2.44 -9.18 -5.20
CA TRP A 90 -2.86 -9.09 -3.80
C TRP A 90 -3.74 -7.88 -3.48
N LEU A 91 -3.88 -6.93 -4.40
CA LEU A 91 -4.68 -5.71 -4.25
C LEU A 91 -5.83 -5.65 -5.24
N GLU A 92 -7.04 -5.42 -4.72
CA GLU A 92 -8.14 -4.92 -5.51
C GLU A 92 -8.12 -3.40 -5.52
N VAL A 93 -8.38 -2.79 -6.67
CA VAL A 93 -8.53 -1.33 -6.77
C VAL A 93 -9.77 -1.02 -7.60
N ASP A 94 -10.64 -0.20 -7.03
CA ASP A 94 -11.76 0.43 -7.72
C ASP A 94 -11.44 1.91 -7.97
N ALA A 95 -11.08 2.22 -9.21
CA ALA A 95 -10.76 3.58 -9.63
C ALA A 95 -11.96 4.54 -9.54
N LYS A 96 -13.18 4.04 -9.77
CA LYS A 96 -14.39 4.88 -9.75
C LYS A 96 -14.68 5.35 -8.34
N GLN A 97 -14.56 4.45 -7.36
CA GLN A 97 -14.79 4.76 -5.95
C GLN A 97 -13.55 5.28 -5.21
N LEU A 98 -12.38 5.28 -5.87
CA LEU A 98 -11.07 5.57 -5.26
C LEU A 98 -10.85 4.73 -3.99
N SER A 99 -11.17 3.45 -4.09
CA SER A 99 -11.01 2.48 -3.02
C SER A 99 -10.08 1.35 -3.41
N SER A 100 -9.43 0.77 -2.42
CA SER A 100 -8.58 -0.39 -2.57
C SER A 100 -8.78 -1.35 -1.40
N THR A 101 -8.70 -2.65 -1.68
CA THR A 101 -8.90 -3.72 -0.70
C THR A 101 -7.79 -4.74 -0.83
N ILE A 102 -7.25 -5.20 0.29
CA ILE A 102 -6.26 -6.29 0.31
C ILE A 102 -6.99 -7.63 0.17
N LYS A 103 -6.83 -8.31 -0.97
CA LYS A 103 -7.45 -9.63 -1.25
C LYS A 103 -6.71 -10.79 -0.60
N ARG A 104 -5.38 -10.73 -0.63
CA ARG A 104 -4.49 -11.70 0.01
C ARG A 104 -3.33 -10.96 0.66
N LEU A 105 -2.67 -11.59 1.62
CA LEU A 105 -1.45 -11.02 2.17
C LEU A 105 -0.36 -11.02 1.09
N PRO A 106 0.46 -9.97 1.00
CA PRO A 106 1.59 -9.95 0.09
C PRO A 106 2.56 -11.07 0.45
N GLU A 107 3.15 -11.68 -0.56
CA GLU A 107 4.20 -12.68 -0.45
C GLU A 107 5.51 -12.14 -1.02
N ARG A 108 6.59 -12.90 -0.86
CA ARG A 108 7.92 -12.48 -1.33
C ARG A 108 7.94 -12.20 -2.83
N GLU A 109 7.19 -12.99 -3.58
CA GLU A 109 7.10 -12.93 -5.05
C GLU A 109 6.41 -11.65 -5.53
N ASP A 110 5.55 -11.04 -4.70
CA ASP A 110 4.89 -9.77 -5.02
C ASP A 110 5.81 -8.55 -4.91
N VAL A 111 7.00 -8.73 -4.30
CA VAL A 111 7.97 -7.67 -4.08
C VAL A 111 8.94 -7.62 -5.26
N ASN A 112 8.62 -6.77 -6.24
CA ASN A 112 9.40 -6.55 -7.46
C ASN A 112 10.75 -5.82 -7.26
N PHE A 113 11.27 -5.72 -6.04
CA PHE A 113 12.58 -5.10 -5.80
C PHE A 113 13.67 -6.16 -5.68
N PRO A 114 14.82 -6.00 -6.35
CA PRO A 114 15.98 -6.89 -6.21
C PRO A 114 16.64 -6.60 -4.86
N VAL A 115 16.05 -7.11 -3.78
CA VAL A 115 16.56 -6.98 -2.41
C VAL A 115 16.88 -8.37 -1.87
N GLU A 116 18.10 -8.53 -1.41
CA GLU A 116 18.53 -9.71 -0.66
C GLU A 116 18.23 -9.49 0.83
N GLU A 117 17.07 -9.99 1.27
CA GLU A 117 16.64 -9.88 2.67
C GLU A 117 17.59 -10.53 3.68
N GLN A 118 18.35 -11.55 3.27
CA GLN A 118 19.32 -12.23 4.14
C GLN A 118 20.39 -11.26 4.65
N LEU A 119 20.93 -10.40 3.77
CA LEU A 119 21.93 -9.40 4.14
C LEU A 119 21.41 -8.42 5.20
N ILE A 120 20.11 -8.08 5.14
CA ILE A 120 19.48 -7.20 6.13
C ILE A 120 19.39 -7.91 7.48
N VAL A 121 18.99 -9.18 7.50
CA VAL A 121 18.89 -9.96 8.75
C VAL A 121 20.27 -10.16 9.38
N GLU A 122 21.29 -10.49 8.58
CA GLU A 122 22.67 -10.65 9.03
C GLU A 122 23.23 -9.38 9.65
N LEU A 123 22.91 -8.21 9.08
CA LEU A 123 23.35 -6.91 9.62
C LEU A 123 22.84 -6.66 11.04
N TYR A 124 21.58 -6.99 11.33
CA TYR A 124 20.96 -6.77 12.65
C TYR A 124 21.12 -7.96 13.61
N SER A 125 21.77 -9.04 13.19
CA SER A 125 22.08 -10.20 14.04
C SER A 125 23.48 -10.15 14.65
N LYS A 126 24.23 -9.08 14.38
CA LYS A 126 25.48 -8.72 15.08
C LYS A 126 25.16 -7.94 16.35
#